data_AF-A0A1E5AK74-F1
#
_entry.id   AF-A0A1E5AK74-F1
#
_cell.length_a   1.000
_cell.length_b   1.000
_cell.length_c   1.000
_cell.angle_alpha   90.00
_cell.angle_beta   90.00
_cell.angle_gamma   90.00
#
_symmetry.space_group_name_H-M   'P 1'
#
loop_
_entity.id
_entity.type
_entity.pdbx_description
1 polymer ?
#
loop_
_entity_poly.entity_id
_entity_poly.type
_entity_poly.pdbx_seq_one_letter_code
_entity_poly.pdbx_strand_id
1 'polypeptide(L)'
;MTERHLADLENALTQDHWCVIDRLEGDDYRVSGFWIVARPDGSNRITLAFDGLDDMRVLPMEKAYGCTAQGVADGELCFARGASWKAELRDFMNVLKEHADSMAGRT
;
A
#
# COMPACT_ATOMS: atom_id res chain seq x y z
N MET A 1 4.66 9.53 -13.08
CA MET A 1 4.19 10.07 -11.79
C MET A 1 3.96 8.93 -10.81
N THR A 2 3.17 7.93 -11.20
CA THR A 2 2.92 6.70 -10.43
C THR A 2 4.18 5.95 -10.00
N GLU A 3 5.17 5.74 -10.88
CA GLU A 3 6.44 5.09 -10.49
C GLU A 3 7.16 5.80 -9.32
N ARG A 4 7.12 7.13 -9.31
CA ARG A 4 7.68 7.93 -8.21
C ARG A 4 6.89 7.73 -6.92
N HIS A 5 5.56 7.68 -7.01
CA HIS A 5 4.70 7.45 -5.85
C HIS A 5 4.86 6.04 -5.27
N LEU A 6 5.07 5.02 -6.11
CA LEU A 6 5.42 3.66 -5.65
C LEU A 6 6.77 3.65 -4.92
N ALA A 7 7.78 4.30 -5.48
CA ALA A 7 9.08 4.42 -4.83
C ALA A 7 9.00 5.20 -3.51
N ASP A 8 8.24 6.30 -3.47
CA ASP A 8 8.01 7.07 -2.24
C ASP A 8 7.29 6.22 -1.18
N LEU A 9 6.30 5.41 -1.56
CA LEU A 9 5.61 4.48 -0.67
C LEU A 9 6.55 3.40 -0.11
N GLU A 10 7.34 2.75 -0.96
CA GLU A 10 8.32 1.74 -0.52
C GLU A 10 9.39 2.33 0.41
N ASN A 11 9.86 3.55 0.11
CA ASN A 11 10.78 4.28 0.97
C ASN A 11 10.13 4.62 2.32
N ALA A 12 8.88 5.07 2.34
CA ALA A 12 8.17 5.39 3.58
C ALA A 12 7.96 4.14 4.45
N LEU A 13 7.56 3.02 3.84
CA LEU A 13 7.49 1.72 4.52
C LEU A 13 8.84 1.36 5.16
N THR A 14 9.93 1.47 4.41
CA THR A 14 11.28 1.15 4.90
C THR A 14 11.70 2.07 6.04
N GLN A 15 11.45 3.38 5.93
CA GLN A 15 11.77 4.37 6.98
C GLN A 15 11.01 4.10 8.29
N ASP A 16 9.77 3.63 8.19
CA ASP A 16 8.95 3.24 9.35
C ASP A 16 9.16 1.78 9.78
N HIS A 17 10.26 1.13 9.35
CA HIS A 17 10.63 -0.24 9.71
C HIS A 17 9.56 -1.27 9.30
N TRP A 18 9.06 -1.16 8.09
CA TRP A 18 8.30 -2.19 7.39
C TRP A 18 9.15 -2.75 6.24
N CYS A 19 8.90 -4.01 5.88
CA CYS A 19 9.53 -4.68 4.76
C CYS A 19 8.46 -5.14 3.78
N VAL A 20 8.67 -4.90 2.48
CA VAL A 20 7.92 -5.59 1.42
C VAL A 20 8.47 -7.01 1.34
N ILE A 21 7.76 -7.98 1.91
CA ILE A 21 8.20 -9.37 2.01
C ILE A 21 7.77 -10.21 0.81
N ASP A 22 6.78 -9.76 0.04
CA ASP A 22 6.33 -10.42 -1.17
C ASP A 22 5.67 -9.44 -2.14
N ARG A 23 5.75 -9.74 -3.44
CA ARG A 23 5.13 -8.99 -4.53
C ARG A 23 4.40 -9.97 -5.43
N LEU A 24 3.08 -9.89 -5.42
CA LEU A 24 2.20 -10.83 -6.13
C LEU A 24 1.57 -10.17 -7.36
N GLU A 25 1.28 -10.99 -8.36
CA GLU A 25 0.52 -10.59 -9.54
C GLU A 25 -0.91 -10.18 -9.18
N GLY A 26 -1.53 -9.42 -10.09
CA GLY A 26 -2.91 -8.96 -9.99
C GLY A 26 -3.94 -10.09 -10.05
N ASP A 27 -5.22 -9.71 -10.02
CA ASP A 27 -6.34 -10.64 -10.15
C ASP A 27 -6.91 -10.73 -11.58
N ASP A 28 -6.17 -10.19 -12.57
CA ASP A 28 -6.58 -10.04 -13.98
C ASP A 28 -7.95 -9.35 -14.19
N TYR A 29 -8.50 -8.74 -13.14
CA TYR A 29 -9.82 -8.13 -13.18
C TYR A 29 -9.82 -6.66 -12.76
N ARG A 30 -9.28 -6.32 -11.58
CA ARG A 30 -9.26 -4.94 -11.05
C ARG A 30 -7.95 -4.53 -10.38
N VAL A 31 -7.21 -5.49 -9.84
CA VAL A 31 -6.00 -5.26 -9.07
C VAL A 31 -4.79 -5.47 -9.98
N SER A 32 -3.92 -4.47 -10.07
CA SER A 32 -2.65 -4.51 -10.81
C SER A 32 -1.60 -5.41 -10.17
N GLY A 33 -1.73 -5.67 -8.87
CA GLY A 33 -0.91 -6.59 -8.10
C GLY A 33 -1.00 -6.29 -6.60
N PHE A 34 -0.22 -7.04 -5.82
CA PHE A 34 -0.22 -6.90 -4.37
C PHE A 34 1.19 -6.78 -3.81
N TRP A 35 1.35 -5.98 -2.77
CA TRP A 35 2.51 -6.07 -1.89
C TRP A 35 2.07 -6.66 -0.57
N ILE A 36 2.86 -7.60 -0.08
CA ILE A 36 2.75 -8.07 1.29
C ILE A 36 3.80 -7.34 2.10
N VAL A 37 3.37 -6.58 3.10
CA VAL A 37 4.26 -5.84 4.00
C VAL A 37 4.16 -6.39 5.41
N ALA A 38 5.27 -6.41 6.13
CA ALA A 38 5.33 -6.86 7.52
C ALA A 38 6.41 -6.11 8.30
N ARG A 39 6.40 -6.24 9.62
CA ARG A 39 7.54 -5.86 10.46
C ARG A 39 8.73 -6.81 10.22
N PRO A 40 9.97 -6.43 10.59
CA PRO A 40 11.16 -7.25 10.34
C PRO A 40 11.13 -8.64 10.99
N ASP A 41 10.36 -8.80 12.08
CA ASP A 41 10.13 -10.07 12.77
C ASP A 41 9.03 -10.93 12.10
N GLY A 42 8.43 -10.47 11.01
CA GLY A 42 7.33 -11.12 10.31
C GLY A 42 5.95 -10.86 10.91
N SER A 43 5.85 -10.07 11.98
CA SER A 43 4.57 -9.69 12.59
C SER A 43 3.83 -8.62 11.77
N ASN A 44 2.56 -8.41 12.11
CA ASN A 44 1.71 -7.35 11.54
C ASN A 44 1.66 -7.39 10.00
N ARG A 45 1.44 -8.56 9.43
CA ARG A 45 1.35 -8.72 7.97
C ARG A 45 0.12 -7.99 7.42
N ILE A 46 0.34 -7.07 6.49
CA ILE A 46 -0.69 -6.32 5.78
C ILE A 46 -0.54 -6.54 4.28
N THR A 47 -1.66 -6.69 3.58
CA THR A 47 -1.70 -6.80 2.11
C THR A 47 -2.12 -5.47 1.52
N LEU A 48 -1.27 -4.87 0.69
CA LEU A 48 -1.58 -3.69 -0.11
C LEU A 48 -2.02 -4.15 -1.50
N ALA A 49 -3.27 -3.91 -1.86
CA ALA A 49 -3.80 -4.19 -3.19
C ALA A 49 -3.70 -2.92 -4.05
N PHE A 50 -3.08 -3.00 -5.23
CA PHE A 50 -2.89 -1.85 -6.11
C PHE A 50 -4.02 -1.78 -7.14
N ASP A 51 -4.83 -0.73 -7.09
CA ASP A 51 -6.00 -0.59 -7.96
C ASP A 51 -5.59 0.01 -9.32
N GLY A 52 -5.95 -0.66 -10.41
CA GLY A 52 -5.56 -0.23 -11.77
C GLY A 52 -6.51 -0.67 -12.87
N LEU A 53 -7.78 -0.87 -12.57
CA LEU A 53 -8.80 -1.07 -13.61
C LEU A 53 -8.99 0.21 -14.44
N ASP A 54 -8.73 0.11 -15.74
CA ASP A 54 -8.95 1.16 -16.74
C ASP A 54 -9.59 0.56 -18.00
N ASP A 55 -10.75 1.05 -18.42
CA ASP A 55 -11.48 0.59 -19.63
C ASP A 55 -11.45 -0.94 -19.86
N MET A 56 -11.90 -1.71 -18.85
CA MET A 56 -11.93 -3.19 -18.86
C MET A 56 -10.57 -3.89 -19.00
N ARG A 57 -9.47 -3.19 -18.71
CA ARG A 57 -8.12 -3.75 -18.65
C ARG A 57 -7.49 -3.43 -17.31
N VAL A 58 -6.72 -4.40 -16.79
CA VAL A 58 -5.87 -4.17 -15.63
C VAL A 58 -4.58 -3.55 -16.11
N LEU A 59 -4.29 -2.35 -15.61
CA LEU A 59 -3.02 -1.68 -15.82
C LEU A 59 -1.89 -2.41 -15.08
N PRO A 60 -0.64 -2.37 -15.57
CA PRO A 60 0.50 -2.82 -14.78
C PRO A 60 0.64 -1.96 -13.52
N MET A 61 1.30 -2.50 -12.48
CA MET A 61 1.40 -1.86 -11.17
C MET A 61 2.00 -0.46 -11.22
N GLU A 62 2.96 -0.22 -12.11
CA GLU A 62 3.61 1.07 -12.35
C GLU A 62 2.64 2.15 -12.86
N LYS A 63 1.42 1.75 -13.25
CA LYS A 63 0.33 2.61 -13.71
C LYS A 63 -0.91 2.55 -12.81
N ALA A 64 -0.84 1.89 -11.66
CA ALA A 64 -1.91 1.88 -10.68
C ALA A 64 -2.33 3.31 -10.26
N TYR A 65 -3.59 3.47 -9.92
CA TYR A 65 -4.15 4.74 -9.44
C TYR A 65 -3.96 4.94 -7.94
N GLY A 66 -3.59 3.89 -7.21
CA GLY A 66 -3.47 3.90 -5.77
C GLY A 66 -3.31 2.49 -5.21
N CYS A 67 -3.40 2.38 -3.88
CA CYS A 67 -3.52 1.10 -3.21
C CYS A 67 -4.46 1.15 -2.00
N THR A 68 -4.94 -0.02 -1.62
CA THR A 68 -5.78 -0.24 -0.45
C THR A 68 -5.12 -1.28 0.46
N ALA A 69 -4.98 -0.96 1.75
CA ALA A 69 -4.54 -1.87 2.80
C ALA A 69 -5.72 -2.76 3.24
N GLN A 70 -5.68 -4.03 2.87
CA GLN A 70 -6.79 -4.95 3.11
C GLN A 70 -7.03 -5.19 4.61
N GLY A 71 -8.28 -5.04 5.04
CA GLY A 71 -8.67 -5.22 6.45
C GLY A 71 -8.30 -4.05 7.37
N VAL A 72 -7.77 -2.96 6.81
CA VAL A 72 -7.43 -1.73 7.54
C VAL A 72 -8.46 -0.67 7.20
N ALA A 73 -9.14 -0.12 8.22
CA ALA A 73 -10.07 0.99 8.03
C ALA A 73 -9.31 2.26 7.62
N ASP A 74 -9.86 3.04 6.69
CA ASP A 74 -9.24 4.25 6.11
C ASP A 74 -7.87 3.97 5.47
N GLY A 75 -7.67 2.73 5.01
CA GLY A 75 -6.43 2.22 4.46
C GLY A 75 -6.27 2.47 2.96
N GLU A 76 -6.81 3.55 2.39
CA GLU A 76 -6.68 3.87 0.97
C GLU A 76 -5.65 4.98 0.70
N LEU A 77 -4.87 4.83 -0.37
CA LEU A 77 -3.89 5.83 -0.84
C LEU A 77 -4.04 6.06 -2.34
N CYS A 78 -4.22 7.32 -2.76
CA CYS A 78 -4.42 7.70 -4.15
C CYS A 78 -3.15 8.31 -4.78
N PHE A 79 -2.71 7.81 -5.93
CA PHE A 79 -1.52 8.30 -6.65
C PHE A 79 -1.81 9.46 -7.61
N ALA A 80 -3.07 9.80 -7.86
CA ALA A 80 -3.44 10.89 -8.77
C ALA A 80 -3.39 12.29 -8.14
N ARG A 81 -3.26 12.39 -6.80
CA ARG A 81 -3.34 13.67 -6.07
C ARG A 81 -1.96 14.30 -5.85
N GLY A 82 -1.51 15.08 -6.84
CA GLY A 82 -0.15 15.65 -6.84
C GLY A 82 0.15 16.68 -5.74
N ALA A 83 -0.80 17.55 -5.35
CA ALA A 83 -0.51 18.64 -4.40
C ALA A 83 -0.50 18.18 -2.92
N SER A 84 -1.25 17.14 -2.59
CA SER A 84 -1.38 16.60 -1.23
C SER A 84 -0.56 15.33 -0.99
N TRP A 85 0.14 14.81 -2.01
CA TRP A 85 0.83 13.50 -1.98
C TRP A 85 1.60 13.22 -0.68
N LYS A 86 2.48 14.14 -0.26
CA LYS A 86 3.30 13.93 0.94
C LYS A 86 2.48 13.84 2.23
N ALA A 87 1.39 14.60 2.32
CA ALA A 87 0.49 14.55 3.47
C ALA A 87 -0.32 13.25 3.46
N GLU A 88 -0.89 12.88 2.30
CA GLU A 88 -1.67 11.64 2.15
C GLU A 88 -0.82 10.39 2.41
N LEU A 89 0.43 10.34 1.91
CA LEU A 89 1.36 9.25 2.20
C LEU A 89 1.65 9.14 3.70
N ARG A 90 1.92 10.27 4.37
CA ARG A 90 2.17 10.27 5.83
C ARG A 90 0.95 9.80 6.60
N ASP A 91 -0.23 10.26 6.23
CA ASP A 91 -1.48 9.94 6.93
C ASP A 91 -1.80 8.44 6.72
N PHE A 92 -1.62 7.92 5.51
CA PHE A 92 -1.71 6.48 5.22
C PHE A 92 -0.71 5.66 6.06
N MET A 93 0.55 6.08 6.18
CA MET A 93 1.53 5.39 7.02
C MET A 93 1.12 5.39 8.50
N ASN A 94 0.47 6.45 8.99
CA ASN A 94 -0.05 6.49 10.36
C ASN A 94 -1.18 5.48 10.57
N VAL A 95 -2.10 5.36 9.60
CA VAL A 95 -3.17 4.35 9.63
C VAL A 95 -2.61 2.93 9.74
N LEU A 96 -1.56 2.60 8.97
CA LEU A 96 -0.91 1.28 9.06
C LEU A 96 -0.28 1.03 10.44
N LYS A 97 0.35 2.05 11.03
CA LYS A 97 0.96 1.97 12.36
C LYS A 97 -0.10 1.75 13.44
N GLU A 98 -1.17 2.55 13.43
CA GLU A 98 -2.28 2.43 14.38
C GLU A 98 -2.95 1.05 14.28
N HIS A 99 -3.12 0.53 13.06
CA HIS A 99 -3.63 -0.81 12.86
C HIS A 99 -2.72 -1.88 13.47
N ALA A 100 -1.40 -1.81 13.21
CA ALA A 100 -0.43 -2.74 13.79
C ALA A 100 -0.40 -2.69 15.32
N ASP A 101 -0.43 -1.49 15.91
CA ASP A 101 -0.46 -1.31 17.36
C ASP A 101 -1.74 -1.90 17.98
N SER A 102 -2.88 -1.77 17.28
CA SER A 102 -4.16 -2.35 17.72
C SER A 102 -4.17 -3.89 17.69
N MET A 103 -3.36 -4.51 16.82
CA MET A 103 -3.19 -5.96 16.71
C MET A 103 -2.23 -6.50 17.78
N ALA A 104 -1.17 -5.76 18.10
CA ALA A 104 -0.20 -6.13 19.14
C ALA A 104 -0.79 -6.11 20.56
N GLY A 105 -1.78 -5.25 20.84
CA GLY A 105 -2.45 -5.18 22.15
C GLY A 105 -3.45 -6.31 22.44
N ARG A 106 -3.62 -7.29 21.53
CA ARG A 106 -4.59 -8.40 21.65
C ARG A 106 -3.95 -9.76 21.97
N THR A 107 -2.62 -9.83 22.10
CA THR A 107 -1.86 -11.01 22.56
C THR A 107 -1.55 -10.94 24.05
#